data_AF-A0A6I4ID27-F1
#
_entry.id   AF-A0A6I4ID27-F1
#
_cell.length_a   1.000
_cell.length_b   1.000
_cell.length_c   1.000
_cell.angle_alpha   90.00
_cell.angle_beta   90.00
_cell.angle_gamma   90.00
#
_symmetry.space_group_name_H-M   'P 1'
#
loop_
_entity.id
_entity.type
_entity.pdbx_description
1 polymer ?
#
loop_
_entity_poly.entity_id
_entity_poly.type
_entity_poly.pdbx_seq_one_letter_code
_entity_poly.pdbx_strand_id
1 'polypeptide(L)' 'MEDFGITLSINSRLIEATVHPHIEGETTYYDVTTDDFSISIYKETMYTWAAMDDAGFSAEEIQTIGEQLNDY' A
#
# COMPACT_ATOMS: atom_id res chain seq x y z
N MET A 1 -3.13 15.20 0.25
CA MET A 1 -4.29 14.28 0.23
C MET A 1 -4.62 13.99 1.69
N GLU A 2 -5.86 13.65 2.00
CA GLU A 2 -6.25 13.33 3.39
C GLU A 2 -6.03 11.84 3.65
N ASP A 3 -5.74 11.50 4.90
CA ASP A 3 -5.63 10.11 5.34
C ASP A 3 -6.98 9.42 5.23
N PHE A 4 -6.98 8.13 4.89
CA PHE A 4 -8.21 7.35 4.78
C PHE A 4 -8.02 5.91 5.25
N GLY A 5 -9.09 5.34 5.79
CA GLY A 5 -9.12 3.95 6.23
C GLY A 5 -9.60 3.03 5.12
N ILE A 6 -8.95 1.88 4.95
CA ILE A 6 -9.35 0.81 4.03
C ILE A 6 -9.29 -0.56 4.70
N THR A 7 -9.88 -1.55 4.05
CA THR A 7 -9.67 -2.97 4.39
C THR A 7 -8.88 -3.63 3.27
N LEU A 8 -7.67 -4.09 3.58
CA LEU A 8 -6.81 -4.83 2.67
C LEU A 8 -7.12 -6.33 2.73
N SER A 9 -7.18 -6.98 1.57
CA SER A 9 -7.20 -8.42 1.44
C SER A 9 -5.81 -8.94 1.06
N ILE A 10 -5.14 -9.63 2.01
CA ILE A 10 -3.80 -10.20 1.83
C ILE A 10 -3.83 -11.67 2.26
N ASN A 11 -3.44 -12.61 1.39
CA ASN A 11 -3.50 -14.06 1.66
C ASN A 11 -4.87 -14.53 2.22
N SER A 12 -5.96 -14.01 1.66
CA SER A 12 -7.34 -14.29 2.13
C SER A 12 -7.66 -13.80 3.55
N ARG A 13 -6.81 -12.97 4.16
CA ARG A 13 -7.08 -12.27 5.42
C ARG A 13 -7.50 -10.84 5.12
N LEU A 14 -8.48 -10.35 5.87
CA LEU A 14 -8.90 -8.95 5.85
C LEU A 14 -8.18 -8.20 6.97
N ILE A 15 -7.57 -7.08 6.65
CA ILE A 15 -6.76 -6.27 7.57
C ILE A 15 -7.21 -4.82 7.45
N GLU A 16 -7.56 -4.19 8.57
CA GLU A 16 -7.84 -2.76 8.59
C GLU A 16 -6.53 -1.98 8.52
N ALA A 17 -6.49 -1.02 7.60
CA ALA A 17 -5.31 -0.21 7.35
C ALA A 17 -5.70 1.27 7.27
N THR A 18 -4.83 2.12 7.79
CA THR A 18 -4.84 3.56 7.54
C THR A 18 -3.82 3.86 6.46
N VAL A 19 -4.24 4.60 5.44
CA VAL A 19 -3.41 5.00 4.31
C VAL A 19 -3.11 6.49 4.42
N HIS A 20 -1.83 6.82 4.41
CA HIS A 20 -1.32 8.17 4.33
C HIS A 20 -0.77 8.40 2.92
N PRO A 21 -1.52 9.08 2.04
CA PRO A 21 -1.08 9.37 0.68
C PRO A 21 -0.08 10.54 0.61
N HIS A 22 1.04 10.32 -0.06
CA HIS A 22 2.11 11.29 -0.26
C HIS A 22 2.36 11.56 -1.75
N ILE A 23 2.75 12.80 -2.06
CA ILE A 23 3.18 13.21 -3.39
C ILE A 23 4.55 13.88 -3.26
N GLU A 24 5.56 13.29 -3.86
CA GLU A 24 6.91 13.85 -3.96
C GLU A 24 7.27 14.05 -5.43
N GLY A 25 7.12 15.30 -5.89
CA GLY A 25 7.32 15.65 -7.30
C GLY A 25 6.27 14.98 -8.18
N GLU A 26 6.72 14.09 -9.06
CA GLU A 26 5.85 13.30 -9.96
C GLU A 26 5.51 11.92 -9.39
N THR A 27 6.06 11.56 -8.22
CA THR A 27 5.86 10.27 -7.59
C THR A 27 4.76 10.34 -6.55
N THR A 28 3.80 9.41 -6.63
CA THR A 28 2.80 9.16 -5.59
C THR A 28 3.16 7.88 -4.86
N TYR A 29 3.17 7.92 -3.53
CA TYR A 29 3.33 6.75 -2.68
C TYR A 29 2.36 6.80 -1.50
N TYR A 30 2.16 5.65 -0.88
CA TYR A 30 1.19 5.45 0.17
C TYR A 30 1.87 4.79 1.34
N ASP A 31 1.87 5.44 2.49
CA ASP A 31 2.25 4.78 3.74
C ASP A 31 1.02 4.08 4.30
N VAL A 32 1.07 2.76 4.31
CA VAL A 32 0.00 1.89 4.77
C VAL A 32 0.37 1.39 6.16
N THR A 33 -0.42 1.80 7.15
CA THR A 33 -0.22 1.42 8.55
C THR A 33 -1.36 0.56 9.04
N THR A 34 -1.03 -0.56 9.66
CA THR A 34 -1.96 -1.49 10.31
C THR A 34 -1.56 -1.67 11.78
N ASP A 35 -2.31 -2.46 12.53
CA ASP A 35 -1.92 -2.84 13.90
C ASP A 35 -0.66 -3.71 13.95
N ASP A 36 -0.37 -4.47 12.89
CA ASP A 36 0.71 -5.48 12.86
C ASP A 36 1.95 -5.01 12.09
N PHE A 37 1.79 -4.15 11.08
CA PHE A 37 2.87 -3.72 10.19
C PHE A 37 2.65 -2.33 9.61
N SER A 38 3.75 -1.76 9.12
CA SER A 38 3.75 -0.54 8.31
C SER A 38 4.57 -0.79 7.05
N ILE A 39 4.08 -0.32 5.91
CA ILE A 39 4.71 -0.49 4.60
C ILE A 39 4.51 0.76 3.75
N SER A 40 5.56 1.23 3.10
CA SER A 40 5.49 2.35 2.14
C SER A 40 5.43 1.79 0.73
N ILE A 41 4.34 2.05 0.01
CA ILE A 41 4.07 1.49 -1.32
C ILE A 41 4.15 2.59 -2.38
N TYR A 42 5.01 2.39 -3.38
CA TYR A 42 5.31 3.33 -4.45
C TYR A 42 4.66 2.86 -5.74
N LYS A 43 3.96 3.78 -6.41
CA LYS A 43 3.43 3.53 -7.75
C LYS A 43 4.50 3.91 -8.78
N GLU A 44 5.16 2.92 -9.37
CA GLU A 44 6.17 3.16 -10.41
C GLU A 44 5.50 3.34 -11.79
N THR A 45 4.46 2.54 -12.08
CA THR A 45 3.68 2.62 -13.32
C THR A 45 2.20 2.33 -13.05
N MET A 46 1.37 2.27 -14.10
CA MET A 46 -0.04 1.86 -13.98
C MET A 46 -0.21 0.44 -13.40
N TYR A 47 0.82 -0.42 -13.48
CA TYR A 47 0.73 -1.84 -13.12
C TYR A 47 1.86 -2.33 -12.24
N THR A 48 2.77 -1.46 -11.79
CA THR A 48 3.95 -1.90 -11.04
C THR A 48 4.02 -1.14 -9.72
N TRP A 49 4.05 -1.93 -8.66
CA TRP A 49 4.15 -1.45 -7.29
C TRP A 49 5.42 -2.01 -6.66
N ALA A 50 6.11 -1.14 -5.94
CA ALA A 50 7.26 -1.50 -5.11
C ALA A 50 6.98 -1.06 -3.68
N ALA A 51 7.65 -1.68 -2.71
CA ALA A 51 7.51 -1.27 -1.33
C ALA A 51 8.83 -1.23 -0.58
N MET A 52 8.93 -0.30 0.37
CA MET A 52 9.85 -0.45 1.50
C MET A 52 9.11 -1.24 2.56
N ASP A 53 9.45 -2.52 2.65
CA ASP A 53 8.73 -3.49 3.44
C ASP A 53 9.66 -4.21 4.42
N ASP A 54 9.56 -3.82 5.69
CA ASP A 54 10.23 -4.50 6.79
C ASP A 54 9.39 -5.66 7.36
N ALA A 55 8.15 -5.83 6.92
CA ALA A 55 7.24 -6.87 7.40
C ALA A 55 7.38 -8.21 6.64
N GLY A 56 8.03 -8.21 5.47
CA GLY A 56 8.44 -9.42 4.76
C GLY A 56 7.38 -10.00 3.81
N PHE A 57 6.51 -9.16 3.27
CA PHE A 57 5.63 -9.46 2.15
C PHE A 57 6.42 -9.79 0.88
N SER A 58 5.85 -10.70 0.10
CA SER A 58 6.33 -11.04 -1.23
C SER A 58 5.96 -9.96 -2.26
N ALA A 59 6.63 -9.98 -3.41
CA ALA A 59 6.31 -9.08 -4.52
C ALA A 59 4.87 -9.21 -5.02
N GLU A 60 4.29 -10.42 -4.99
CA GLU A 60 2.88 -10.66 -5.39
C GLU A 60 1.90 -10.03 -4.39
N GLU A 61 2.21 -10.07 -3.10
CA GLU A 61 1.40 -9.41 -2.07
C GLU A 61 1.48 -7.89 -2.19
N ILE A 62 2.68 -7.34 -2.38
CA ILE A 62 2.88 -5.90 -2.60
C ILE A 62 2.08 -5.42 -3.83
N GLN A 63 2.14 -6.18 -4.93
CA GLN A 63 1.36 -5.89 -6.13
C GLN A 63 -0.14 -5.87 -5.84
N THR A 64 -0.63 -6.87 -5.09
CA THR A 64 -2.05 -6.99 -4.71
C THR A 64 -2.51 -5.84 -3.81
N ILE A 65 -1.66 -5.37 -2.88
CA ILE A 65 -1.96 -4.22 -2.03
C ILE A 65 -2.02 -2.95 -2.87
N GLY A 66 -1.01 -2.73 -3.72
CA GLY A 66 -0.97 -1.57 -4.60
C GLY A 66 -2.17 -1.47 -5.54
N GLU A 67 -2.59 -2.59 -6.13
CA GLU A 67 -3.81 -2.65 -6.95
C GLU A 67 -5.06 -2.23 -6.18
N GLN A 68 -5.21 -2.69 -4.93
CA GLN A 68 -6.33 -2.27 -4.06
C GLN A 68 -6.28 -0.78 -3.72
N LEU A 69 -5.09 -0.19 -3.60
CA LEU A 69 -4.94 1.25 -3.39
C LEU A 69 -5.29 2.09 -4.63
N ASN A 70 -5.17 1.52 -5.83
CA ASN A 70 -5.49 2.22 -7.08
C ASN A 70 -6.99 2.48 -7.28
N ASP A 71 -7.83 1.75 -6.56
CA ASP A 71 -9.29 1.90 -6.59
C ASP A 71 -9.80 3.08 -5.72
N TYR A 72 -8.90 3.79 -5.04
CA TYR A 72 -9.17 4.95 -4.16
C TYR A 72 -8.45 6.21 -4.63
#